data_AF-A0A4R2MVT7-F1
#
_entry.id   AF-A0A4R2MVT7-F1
#
_cell.length_a   1.000
_cell.length_b   1.000
_cell.length_c   1.000
_cell.angle_alpha   90.00
_cell.angle_beta   90.00
_cell.angle_gamma   90.00
#
_symmetry.space_group_name_H-M   'P 1'
#
loop_
_entity.id
_entity.type
_entity.pdbx_description
1 polymer ?
#
loop_
_entity_poly.entity_id
_entity_poly.type
_entity_poly.pdbx_seq_one_letter_code
_entity_poly.pdbx_strand_id
1 'polypeptide(L)'
;MKRLVGIFLAFSVAPLLLGCKKDGDKAATFTFETGLDSEVGICIEEQPSSVSIKELGASQVVNLVWEFPCGAEIDKPYLTVARNGGATLVFNSDYGKSSCACARSITVKINNRLKGGNTLYVVVNKEVVGHKLLVTSEGK
;
A
#
# COMPACT_ATOMS: atom_id res chain seq x y z
N MET A 1 -74.58 36.28 2.32
CA MET A 1 -74.01 35.94 1.00
C MET A 1 -72.69 36.70 0.83
N LYS A 2 -71.63 35.99 0.39
CA LYS A 2 -70.36 36.41 -0.25
C LYS A 2 -70.11 37.93 -0.36
N ARG A 3 -68.96 38.52 -0.02
CA ARG A 3 -67.61 38.22 -0.54
C ARG A 3 -66.54 38.77 0.43
N LEU A 4 -65.55 37.95 0.81
CA LEU A 4 -64.30 38.43 1.40
C LEU A 4 -63.33 38.76 0.26
N VAL A 5 -62.82 39.99 0.27
CA VAL A 5 -61.84 40.52 -0.68
C VAL A 5 -60.45 39.99 -0.29
N GLY A 6 -59.83 39.22 -1.19
CA GLY A 6 -58.48 38.70 -1.01
C GLY A 6 -57.43 39.80 -1.18
N ILE A 7 -56.67 40.06 -0.12
CA ILE A 7 -55.45 40.87 -0.16
C ILE A 7 -54.30 39.94 -0.53
N PHE A 8 -53.77 40.09 -1.74
CA PHE A 8 -52.52 39.46 -2.15
C PHE A 8 -51.34 40.24 -1.54
N LEU A 9 -50.76 39.70 -0.46
CA LEU A 9 -49.46 40.14 0.06
C LEU A 9 -48.36 39.56 -0.84
N ALA A 10 -47.83 40.37 -1.73
CA ALA A 10 -46.62 40.05 -2.48
C ALA A 10 -45.41 40.13 -1.54
N PHE A 11 -45.00 39.00 -0.97
CA PHE A 11 -43.72 38.87 -0.28
C PHE A 11 -42.60 38.85 -1.33
N SER A 12 -41.93 39.99 -1.50
CA SER A 12 -40.71 40.09 -2.30
C SER A 12 -39.56 39.45 -1.50
N VAL A 13 -39.24 38.20 -1.80
CA VAL A 13 -38.10 37.48 -1.21
C VAL A 13 -36.85 37.96 -1.93
N ALA A 14 -36.09 38.86 -1.30
CA ALA A 14 -34.76 39.22 -1.77
C ALA A 14 -33.85 37.99 -1.68
N PRO A 15 -33.14 37.59 -2.76
CA PRO A 15 -32.15 36.54 -2.65
C PRO A 15 -30.95 37.09 -1.88
N LEU A 16 -30.76 36.61 -0.66
CA LEU A 16 -29.48 36.74 0.05
C LEU A 16 -28.42 36.02 -0.80
N LEU A 17 -27.66 36.79 -1.57
CA LEU A 17 -26.43 36.33 -2.21
C LEU A 17 -25.39 36.05 -1.11
N LEU A 18 -25.56 34.93 -0.41
CA LEU A 18 -24.49 34.28 0.33
C LEU A 18 -23.50 33.76 -0.73
N GLY A 19 -22.56 34.62 -1.09
CA GLY A 19 -21.41 34.22 -1.88
C GLY A 19 -20.64 33.16 -1.11
N CYS A 20 -20.84 31.89 -1.45
CA CYS A 20 -19.91 30.83 -1.11
C CYS A 20 -18.57 31.19 -1.77
N LYS A 21 -17.64 31.76 -1.00
CA LYS A 21 -16.24 31.78 -1.38
C LYS A 21 -15.87 30.32 -1.60
N LYS A 22 -15.65 29.97 -2.86
CA LYS A 22 -15.03 28.71 -3.25
C LYS A 22 -13.62 28.79 -2.68
N ASP A 23 -13.44 28.28 -1.45
CA ASP A 23 -12.10 27.94 -0.99
C ASP A 23 -11.57 26.99 -2.05
N GLY A 24 -10.66 27.51 -2.87
CA GLY A 24 -10.05 26.74 -3.92
C GLY A 24 -9.46 25.52 -3.24
N ASP A 25 -10.01 24.35 -3.56
CA ASP A 25 -9.52 23.04 -3.16
C ASP A 25 -8.04 22.98 -3.52
N LYS A 26 -7.17 23.44 -2.62
CA LYS A 26 -5.80 22.99 -2.57
C LYS A 26 -5.94 21.55 -2.16
N ALA A 27 -6.01 20.67 -3.15
CA ALA A 27 -5.95 19.24 -2.95
C ALA A 27 -4.81 18.98 -1.96
N ALA A 28 -5.17 18.58 -0.73
CA ALA A 28 -4.19 18.23 0.27
C ALA A 28 -3.43 17.02 -0.31
N THR A 29 -2.23 17.27 -0.84
CA THR A 29 -1.33 16.20 -1.27
C THR A 29 -0.84 15.50 -0.02
N PHE A 30 -1.54 14.45 0.37
CA PHE A 30 -1.05 13.47 1.33
C PHE A 30 0.04 12.64 0.65
N THR A 31 1.29 12.92 0.97
CA THR A 31 2.40 12.03 0.59
C THR A 31 2.48 10.92 1.63
N PHE A 32 1.97 9.73 1.30
CA PHE A 32 2.16 8.54 2.14
C PHE A 32 3.57 8.01 1.94
N GLU A 33 4.49 8.31 2.86
CA GLU A 33 5.75 7.59 2.95
C GLU A 33 5.48 6.19 3.48
N THR A 34 5.55 5.19 2.60
CA THR A 34 5.29 3.78 2.96
C THR A 34 6.43 3.18 3.80
N GLY A 35 7.60 3.83 3.84
CA GLY A 35 8.82 3.30 4.47
C GLY A 35 9.37 2.05 3.77
N LEU A 36 9.00 1.87 2.50
CA LEU A 36 9.39 0.75 1.65
C LEU A 36 10.13 1.26 0.42
N ASP A 37 11.37 0.83 0.28
CA ASP A 37 12.16 0.98 -0.94
C ASP A 37 12.26 -0.39 -1.59
N SER A 38 11.99 -0.49 -2.90
CA SER A 38 12.00 -1.75 -3.62
C SER A 38 12.72 -1.65 -4.95
N GLU A 39 13.55 -2.63 -5.24
CA GLU A 39 14.24 -2.79 -6.52
C GLU A 39 13.84 -4.14 -7.13
N VAL A 40 13.47 -4.13 -8.40
CA VAL A 40 13.08 -5.32 -9.16
C VAL A 40 14.15 -5.60 -10.21
N GLY A 41 14.72 -6.80 -10.15
CA GLY A 41 15.71 -7.29 -11.09
C GLY A 41 15.09 -7.77 -12.40
N ILE A 42 15.98 -8.13 -13.33
CA ILE A 42 15.58 -8.70 -14.61
C ILE A 42 15.03 -10.13 -14.46
N CYS A 43 14.35 -10.58 -15.51
CA CYS A 43 13.87 -11.94 -15.69
C CYS A 43 15.06 -12.89 -15.89
N ILE A 44 15.15 -13.95 -15.07
CA ILE A 44 16.21 -14.96 -15.10
C ILE A 44 15.55 -16.33 -15.28
N GLU A 45 15.98 -17.06 -16.30
CA GLU A 45 15.53 -18.44 -16.53
C GLU A 45 16.23 -19.39 -15.54
N GLU A 46 15.52 -20.43 -15.10
CA GLU A 46 16.06 -21.53 -14.29
C GLU A 46 16.73 -21.12 -12.96
N GLN A 47 16.19 -20.09 -12.28
CA GLN A 47 16.64 -19.74 -10.93
C GLN A 47 15.65 -20.24 -9.86
N PRO A 48 16.13 -20.92 -8.81
CA PRO A 48 15.25 -21.43 -7.76
C PRO A 48 14.64 -20.30 -6.94
N SER A 49 13.36 -20.44 -6.63
CA SER A 49 12.63 -19.55 -5.73
C SER A 49 13.26 -19.57 -4.33
N SER A 50 13.43 -18.39 -3.74
CA SER A 50 14.01 -18.23 -2.40
C SER A 50 13.57 -16.94 -1.74
N VAL A 51 13.62 -16.94 -0.41
CA VAL A 51 13.34 -15.75 0.39
C VAL A 51 14.38 -15.63 1.50
N SER A 52 14.94 -14.44 1.67
CA SER A 52 15.91 -14.13 2.72
C SER A 52 15.52 -12.85 3.43
N ILE A 53 15.43 -12.90 4.76
CA ILE A 53 15.06 -11.77 5.59
C ILE A 53 16.22 -11.44 6.53
N LYS A 54 16.91 -10.33 6.25
CA LYS A 54 18.08 -9.87 7.01
C LYS A 54 17.75 -8.61 7.79
N GLU A 55 18.37 -8.46 8.94
CA GLU A 55 18.32 -7.23 9.73
C GLU A 55 19.56 -6.39 9.43
N LEU A 56 19.35 -5.09 9.21
CA LEU A 56 20.40 -4.13 8.95
C LEU A 56 20.12 -2.88 9.78
N GLY A 57 20.62 -2.86 11.01
CA GLY A 57 20.27 -1.84 12.01
C GLY A 57 18.78 -1.85 12.31
N ALA A 58 18.12 -0.69 12.21
CA ALA A 58 16.68 -0.54 12.40
C ALA A 58 15.84 -0.94 11.17
N SER A 59 16.47 -1.46 10.11
CA SER A 59 15.80 -1.85 8.86
C SER A 59 15.78 -3.37 8.68
N GLN A 60 14.78 -3.85 7.95
CA GLN A 60 14.73 -5.22 7.46
C GLN A 60 14.90 -5.21 5.95
N VAL A 61 15.78 -6.08 5.45
CA VAL A 61 16.00 -6.27 4.02
C VAL A 61 15.45 -7.64 3.64
N VAL A 62 14.40 -7.64 2.83
CA VAL A 62 13.82 -8.85 2.24
C VAL A 62 14.36 -8.99 0.83
N ASN A 63 15.03 -10.11 0.56
CA ASN A 63 15.39 -10.50 -0.79
C ASN A 63 14.49 -11.66 -1.18
N LEU A 64 13.72 -11.48 -2.25
CA LEU A 64 12.82 -12.48 -2.80
C LEU A 64 13.32 -12.83 -4.20
N VAL A 65 13.51 -14.11 -4.47
CA VAL A 65 13.59 -14.64 -5.83
C VAL A 65 12.33 -15.48 -6.02
N TRP A 66 11.50 -15.13 -6.98
CA TRP A 66 10.26 -15.87 -7.22
C TRP A 66 9.89 -15.88 -8.69
N GLU A 67 9.18 -16.93 -9.10
CA GLU A 67 8.65 -17.05 -10.45
C GLU A 67 7.42 -16.17 -10.63
N PHE A 68 7.53 -15.21 -11.56
CA PHE A 68 6.43 -14.38 -12.01
C PHE A 68 6.17 -14.66 -13.49
N PRO A 69 4.93 -14.46 -13.97
CA PRO A 69 4.64 -14.58 -15.40
C PRO A 69 5.51 -13.59 -16.20
N CYS A 70 6.02 -14.02 -17.35
CA CYS A 70 6.79 -13.12 -18.21
C CYS A 70 5.95 -11.93 -18.62
N GLY A 71 6.55 -10.74 -18.61
CA GLY A 71 5.86 -9.50 -18.97
C GLY A 71 4.84 -9.01 -17.94
N ALA A 72 4.59 -9.75 -16.86
CA ALA A 72 3.76 -9.25 -15.77
C ALA A 72 4.42 -8.02 -15.14
N GLU A 73 3.62 -6.98 -14.94
CA GLU A 73 3.99 -5.90 -14.04
C GLU A 73 3.87 -6.44 -12.61
N ILE A 74 4.94 -6.25 -11.83
CA ILE A 74 4.91 -6.56 -10.40
C ILE A 74 4.39 -5.32 -9.71
N ASP A 75 3.28 -5.48 -8.98
CA ASP A 75 2.71 -4.40 -8.19
C ASP A 75 3.75 -3.90 -7.19
N LYS A 76 3.74 -2.59 -6.93
CA LYS A 76 4.61 -2.03 -5.90
C LYS A 76 4.33 -2.75 -4.56
N PRO A 77 5.33 -3.37 -3.93
CA PRO A 77 5.11 -4.15 -2.73
C PRO A 77 4.63 -3.25 -1.60
N TYR A 78 3.78 -3.81 -0.74
CA TYR A 78 3.23 -3.10 0.40
C TYR A 78 3.32 -3.92 1.68
N LEU A 79 3.37 -3.20 2.80
CA LEU A 79 3.54 -3.77 4.14
C LEU A 79 2.33 -3.43 5.00
N THR A 80 1.69 -4.45 5.54
CA THR A 80 0.70 -4.29 6.61
C THR A 80 1.35 -4.65 7.94
N VAL A 81 1.02 -3.89 8.99
CA VAL A 81 1.51 -4.15 10.36
C VAL A 81 0.29 -4.19 11.28
N ALA A 82 0.05 -5.36 11.86
CA ALA A 82 -1.02 -5.59 12.80
C ALA A 82 -0.59 -5.20 14.23
N ARG A 83 -1.57 -4.77 15.03
CA ARG A 83 -1.34 -4.33 16.42
C ARG A 83 -0.82 -5.45 17.33
N ASN A 84 -1.11 -6.70 16.99
CA ASN A 84 -0.67 -7.89 17.72
C ASN A 84 0.77 -8.31 17.40
N GLY A 85 1.46 -7.55 16.55
CA GLY A 85 2.85 -7.78 16.22
C GLY A 85 3.09 -8.60 14.96
N GLY A 86 2.05 -9.02 14.24
CA GLY A 86 2.20 -9.57 12.90
C GLY A 86 2.49 -8.47 11.88
N ALA A 87 3.38 -8.72 10.92
CA ALA A 87 3.59 -7.87 9.76
C ALA A 87 3.58 -8.73 8.49
N THR A 88 3.01 -8.20 7.40
CA THR A 88 2.91 -8.93 6.13
C THR A 88 3.40 -8.05 5.00
N LEU A 89 4.50 -8.46 4.37
CA LEU A 89 4.99 -7.88 3.12
C LEU A 89 4.37 -8.66 1.96
N VAL A 90 3.66 -7.95 1.08
CA VAL A 90 2.92 -8.56 -0.01
C VAL A 90 3.54 -8.17 -1.35
N PHE A 91 3.79 -9.20 -2.16
CA PHE A 91 4.14 -9.11 -3.57
C PHE A 91 2.99 -9.68 -4.39
N ASN A 92 2.46 -8.88 -5.29
CA ASN A 92 1.45 -9.33 -6.26
C ASN A 92 1.96 -9.00 -7.66
N SER A 93 1.48 -9.75 -8.63
CA SER A 93 1.62 -9.40 -10.04
C SER A 93 0.31 -9.70 -10.75
N ASP A 94 0.09 -9.06 -11.89
CA ASP A 94 -0.99 -9.49 -12.78
C ASP A 94 -0.64 -10.86 -13.37
N TYR A 95 -1.33 -11.91 -12.90
CA TYR A 95 -1.22 -13.27 -13.45
C TYR A 95 -1.91 -13.42 -14.81
N GLY A 96 -2.32 -12.33 -15.44
CA GLY A 96 -2.97 -12.27 -16.73
C GLY A 96 -2.18 -12.98 -17.84
N LYS A 97 -2.49 -14.27 -18.05
CA LYS A 97 -2.43 -15.00 -19.33
C LYS A 97 -1.06 -15.20 -19.99
N SER A 98 0.06 -15.01 -19.31
CA SER A 98 1.36 -15.34 -19.89
C SER A 98 1.59 -16.86 -19.89
N SER A 99 2.05 -17.41 -21.02
CA SER A 99 2.40 -18.83 -21.15
C SER A 99 3.83 -19.14 -20.71
N CYS A 100 4.60 -18.14 -20.29
CA CYS A 100 5.91 -18.33 -19.70
C CYS A 100 6.00 -17.68 -18.32
N ALA A 101 6.92 -18.20 -17.52
CA ALA A 101 7.29 -17.69 -16.21
C ALA A 101 8.81 -17.59 -16.14
N CYS A 102 9.31 -16.64 -15.36
CA CYS A 102 10.72 -16.55 -15.04
C CYS A 102 10.92 -16.04 -13.63
N ALA A 103 12.08 -16.34 -13.06
CA ALA A 103 12.43 -15.82 -11.76
C ALA A 103 12.79 -14.34 -11.86
N ARG A 104 12.34 -13.55 -10.89
CA ARG A 104 12.82 -12.18 -10.69
C ARG A 104 13.31 -12.03 -9.26
N SER A 105 14.43 -11.34 -9.12
CA SER A 105 14.93 -10.91 -7.82
C SER A 105 14.24 -9.61 -7.42
N ILE A 106 13.73 -9.52 -6.21
CA ILE A 106 13.15 -8.30 -5.65
C ILE A 106 13.78 -8.06 -4.29
N THR A 107 14.36 -6.89 -4.12
CA THR A 107 14.91 -6.44 -2.84
C THR A 107 13.98 -5.40 -2.27
N VAL A 108 13.48 -5.60 -1.05
CA VAL A 108 12.68 -4.62 -0.31
C VAL A 108 13.39 -4.25 0.97
N LYS A 109 13.61 -2.95 1.15
CA LYS A 109 14.08 -2.38 2.42
C LYS A 109 12.89 -1.80 3.18
N ILE A 110 12.70 -2.28 4.40
CA ILE A 110 11.67 -1.84 5.33
C ILE A 110 12.35 -0.98 6.40
N ASN A 111 12.12 0.32 6.39
CA ASN A 111 12.81 1.26 7.28
C ASN A 111 11.91 1.67 8.45
N ASN A 112 12.32 1.42 9.70
CA ASN A 112 11.66 1.95 10.91
C ASN A 112 10.16 1.60 11.07
N ARG A 113 9.70 0.50 10.45
CA ARG A 113 8.29 0.05 10.51
C ARG A 113 8.07 -1.14 11.43
N LEU A 114 9.12 -1.92 11.67
CA LEU A 114 9.06 -3.16 12.42
C LEU A 114 9.92 -3.05 13.68
N LYS A 115 9.47 -3.70 14.74
CA LYS A 115 10.07 -3.73 16.07
C LYS A 115 10.47 -5.17 16.41
N GLY A 116 11.39 -5.30 17.37
CA GLY A 116 11.66 -6.59 18.00
C GLY A 116 10.38 -7.22 18.54
N GLY A 117 10.25 -8.53 18.38
CA GLY A 117 9.05 -9.30 18.70
C GLY A 117 8.01 -9.35 17.59
N ASN A 118 8.15 -8.58 16.50
CA ASN A 118 7.27 -8.72 15.34
C ASN A 118 7.58 -10.00 14.55
N THR A 119 6.56 -10.63 13.97
CA THR A 119 6.76 -11.67 12.94
C THR A 119 6.49 -11.06 11.57
N LEU A 120 7.50 -11.02 10.71
CA LEU A 120 7.35 -10.63 9.32
C LEU A 120 7.03 -11.85 8.46
N TYR A 121 5.89 -11.85 7.80
CA TYR A 121 5.49 -12.80 6.77
C TYR A 121 5.74 -12.20 5.39
N VAL A 122 6.25 -13.01 4.48
CA VAL A 122 6.40 -12.65 3.07
C VAL A 122 5.36 -13.43 2.28
N VAL A 123 4.49 -12.69 1.61
CA VAL A 123 3.38 -13.23 0.84
C VAL A 123 3.58 -12.91 -0.62
N VAL A 124 3.52 -13.92 -1.47
CA VAL A 124 3.57 -13.79 -2.93
C VAL A 124 2.28 -14.35 -3.47
N ASN A 125 1.47 -13.53 -4.14
CA ASN A 125 0.20 -13.93 -4.77
C ASN A 125 -0.72 -14.71 -3.84
N LYS A 126 -0.85 -14.21 -2.60
CA LYS A 126 -1.69 -14.78 -1.52
C LYS A 126 -1.13 -16.04 -0.86
N GLU A 127 0.08 -16.48 -1.22
CA GLU A 127 0.77 -17.59 -0.57
C GLU A 127 1.89 -17.08 0.35
N VAL A 128 2.01 -17.64 1.56
CA VAL A 128 3.12 -17.34 2.47
C VAL A 128 4.34 -18.14 2.02
N VAL A 129 5.37 -17.45 1.53
CA VAL A 129 6.60 -18.08 1.03
C VAL A 129 7.75 -18.02 2.02
N GLY A 130 7.63 -17.18 3.05
CA GLY A 130 8.64 -17.04 4.10
C GLY A 130 8.13 -16.30 5.31
N HIS A 131 8.83 -16.46 6.41
CA HIS A 131 8.59 -15.66 7.61
C HIS A 131 9.86 -15.54 8.46
N LYS A 132 9.90 -14.54 9.34
CA LYS A 132 10.93 -14.38 10.35
C LYS A 132 10.38 -13.68 11.59
N LEU A 133 10.68 -14.24 12.77
CA LEU A 133 10.55 -13.51 14.03
C LEU A 133 11.70 -12.52 14.15
N LEU A 134 11.38 -11.23 14.26
CA LEU A 134 12.37 -10.18 14.47
C LEU A 134 12.81 -10.21 15.91
N VAL A 135 14.12 -10.38 16.12
CA VAL A 135 14.68 -10.39 17.46
C VAL A 135 14.92 -8.95 17.88
N THR A 136 14.58 -8.61 19.11
CA THR A 136 14.98 -7.32 19.69
C THR A 136 16.50 -7.33 19.74
N SER A 137 17.17 -6.36 19.11
CA SER A 137 18.61 -6.23 19.30
C SER A 137 18.84 -5.83 20.76
N GLU A 138 19.17 -6.81 21.61
CA GLU A 138 19.71 -6.52 22.92
C GLU A 138 21.02 -5.77 22.69
N GLY A 139 21.08 -4.53 23.19
CA GLY A 139 22.23 -3.65 22.98
C GLY A 139 23.51 -4.35 23.39
N LYS A 140 24.46 -4.42 22.45
CA LYS A 140 25.87 -4.63 22.77
C LYS A 140 26.51 -3.31 23.14
#